data_AF-A0A496U286-F1
#
_entry.id   AF-A0A496U286-F1
#
_cell.length_a   1.000
_cell.length_b   1.000
_cell.length_c   1.000
_cell.angle_alpha   90.00
_cell.angle_beta   90.00
_cell.angle_gamma   90.00
#
_symmetry.space_group_name_H-M   'P 1'
#
loop_
_entity.id
_entity.type
_entity.pdbx_description
1 polymer ?
#
loop_
_entity_poly.entity_id
_entity_poly.type
_entity_poly.pdbx_seq_one_letter_code
_entity_poly.pdbx_strand_id
1 'polypeptide(L)'
;LPMLAEMAVSHARAGADMVAPSDMMDGRVAAIRKALDEQGYQNIPILSYAAKFASAFYGPFREAADSAPQFGDRRSYQMDPANGDEALREVELDLQEGADIVMVKPALPYLDIIRRVKEKFAVPVAAYNVSGEFAMIKAAEKMGWIDGPRVMMEALLSIKRAGADLILTYFAKDAARLL
;
A
#
# COMPACT_ATOMS: atom_id res chain seq x y z
N LEU A 1 19.68 0.14 -0.01
CA LEU A 1 19.14 -1.09 -0.62
C LEU A 1 19.60 -2.39 0.07
N PRO A 2 20.90 -2.63 0.37
CA PRO A 2 21.35 -3.92 0.94
C PRO A 2 20.59 -4.35 2.21
N MET A 3 20.33 -3.42 3.14
CA MET A 3 19.57 -3.71 4.36
C MET A 3 18.12 -4.14 4.10
N LEU A 4 17.46 -3.59 3.07
CA LEU A 4 16.08 -3.98 2.71
C LEU A 4 16.05 -5.40 2.13
N ALA A 5 17.04 -5.73 1.32
CA ALA A 5 17.21 -7.07 0.75
C ALA A 5 17.49 -8.11 1.85
N GLU A 6 18.40 -7.82 2.78
CA GLU A 6 18.67 -8.67 3.95
C GLU A 6 17.42 -8.86 4.83
N MET A 7 16.65 -7.78 5.04
CA MET A 7 15.38 -7.85 5.79
C MET A 7 14.35 -8.75 5.10
N ALA A 8 14.20 -8.63 3.78
CA ALA A 8 13.29 -9.48 3.02
C ALA A 8 13.68 -10.96 3.09
N VAL A 9 14.97 -11.29 2.94
CA VAL A 9 15.49 -12.65 3.11
C VAL A 9 15.28 -13.15 4.54
N SER A 10 15.48 -12.31 5.55
CA SER A 10 15.23 -12.65 6.95
C SER A 10 13.77 -13.06 7.17
N HIS A 11 12.81 -12.28 6.65
CA HIS A 11 11.39 -12.64 6.73
C HIS A 11 11.06 -13.93 5.99
N ALA A 12 11.61 -14.13 4.77
CA ALA A 12 11.41 -15.36 4.01
C ALA A 12 11.96 -16.60 4.75
N ARG A 13 13.15 -16.49 5.35
CA ARG A 13 13.74 -17.52 6.21
C ARG A 13 12.87 -17.85 7.43
N ALA A 14 12.18 -16.86 7.97
CA ALA A 14 11.25 -17.03 9.08
C ALA A 14 9.88 -17.60 8.66
N GLY A 15 9.65 -17.83 7.36
CA GLY A 15 8.42 -18.43 6.82
C GLY A 15 7.38 -17.43 6.34
N ALA A 16 7.75 -16.18 6.04
CA ALA A 16 6.82 -15.24 5.41
C ALA A 16 6.44 -15.69 4.00
N ASP A 17 5.14 -15.68 3.70
CA ASP A 17 4.60 -16.07 2.38
C ASP A 17 4.72 -14.96 1.32
N MET A 18 5.02 -13.72 1.73
CA MET A 18 5.13 -12.56 0.85
C MET A 18 5.91 -11.46 1.56
N VAL A 19 6.67 -10.65 0.80
CA VAL A 19 7.30 -9.43 1.32
C VAL A 19 6.68 -8.19 0.69
N ALA A 20 6.58 -7.11 1.45
CA ALA A 20 5.88 -5.91 1.01
C ALA A 20 6.70 -4.62 1.27
N PRO A 21 7.72 -4.32 0.44
CA PRO A 21 8.58 -3.15 0.65
C PRO A 21 7.77 -1.86 0.53
N SER A 22 7.83 -1.03 1.57
CA SER A 22 7.06 0.22 1.67
C SER A 22 7.92 1.48 1.77
N ASP A 23 9.22 1.34 1.55
CA ASP A 23 10.25 2.35 1.72
C ASP A 23 10.24 3.45 0.66
N MET A 24 9.81 3.14 -0.58
CA MET A 24 9.87 4.02 -1.77
C MET A 24 11.30 4.39 -2.20
N MET A 25 12.27 3.49 -2.06
CA MET A 25 13.63 3.70 -2.57
C MET A 25 13.79 3.14 -3.98
N ASP A 26 14.35 3.91 -4.91
CA ASP A 26 14.60 3.46 -6.28
C ASP A 26 15.38 2.13 -6.32
N GLY A 27 14.97 1.19 -7.19
CA GLY A 27 15.66 -0.08 -7.38
C GLY A 27 15.47 -1.13 -6.27
N ARG A 28 14.65 -0.84 -5.23
CA ARG A 28 14.48 -1.80 -4.11
C ARG A 28 13.84 -3.11 -4.53
N VAL A 29 12.93 -3.13 -5.50
CA VAL A 29 12.23 -4.36 -5.89
C VAL A 29 13.25 -5.30 -6.54
N ALA A 30 14.05 -4.81 -7.47
CA ALA A 30 15.10 -5.61 -8.11
C ALA A 30 16.13 -6.12 -7.09
N ALA A 31 16.55 -5.27 -6.14
CA ALA A 31 17.49 -5.66 -5.10
C ALA A 31 16.92 -6.76 -4.19
N ILE A 32 15.64 -6.66 -3.79
CA ILE A 32 14.96 -7.66 -2.97
C ILE A 32 14.75 -8.96 -3.76
N ARG A 33 14.26 -8.88 -5.00
CA ARG A 33 14.02 -10.05 -5.87
C ARG A 33 15.30 -10.85 -6.05
N LYS A 34 16.40 -10.17 -6.41
CA LYS A 34 17.72 -10.79 -6.55
C LYS A 34 18.17 -11.51 -5.28
N ALA A 35 18.06 -10.87 -4.12
CA ALA A 35 18.50 -11.46 -2.85
C ALA A 35 17.64 -12.66 -2.43
N LEU A 36 16.32 -12.60 -2.65
CA LEU A 36 15.44 -13.75 -2.43
C LEU A 36 15.83 -14.92 -3.34
N ASP A 37 16.09 -14.65 -4.62
CA ASP A 37 16.45 -15.68 -5.61
C ASP A 37 17.79 -16.36 -5.30
N GLU A 38 18.80 -15.57 -4.93
CA GLU A 38 20.12 -16.07 -4.51
C GLU A 38 20.06 -16.96 -3.26
N GLN A 39 18.98 -16.85 -2.48
CA GLN A 39 18.76 -17.61 -1.25
C GLN A 39 17.73 -18.75 -1.43
N GLY A 40 17.26 -19.00 -2.66
CA GLY A 40 16.31 -20.08 -2.95
C GLY A 40 14.84 -19.75 -2.63
N TYR A 41 14.49 -18.47 -2.54
CA TYR A 41 13.13 -17.98 -2.25
C TYR A 41 12.44 -17.40 -3.50
N GLN A 42 12.63 -18.03 -4.66
CA GLN A 42 12.05 -17.57 -5.93
C GLN A 42 10.51 -17.55 -5.91
N ASN A 43 9.91 -18.39 -5.07
CA ASN A 43 8.47 -18.52 -4.91
C ASN A 43 7.84 -17.49 -3.97
N ILE A 44 8.65 -16.66 -3.29
CA ILE A 44 8.14 -15.63 -2.39
C ILE A 44 7.78 -14.39 -3.21
N PRO A 45 6.48 -14.03 -3.34
CA PRO A 45 6.05 -12.85 -4.06
C PRO A 45 6.46 -11.55 -3.37
N ILE A 46 6.54 -10.49 -4.18
CA ILE A 46 6.78 -9.12 -3.77
C ILE A 46 5.52 -8.28 -4.04
N LEU A 47 4.89 -7.78 -2.96
CA LEU A 47 3.86 -6.75 -3.02
C LEU A 47 4.49 -5.37 -2.86
N SER A 48 4.79 -4.73 -3.98
CA SER A 48 5.43 -3.42 -3.94
C SER A 48 4.44 -2.32 -3.59
N TYR A 49 4.80 -1.44 -2.66
CA TYR A 49 4.12 -0.14 -2.46
C TYR A 49 4.52 0.84 -3.56
N ALA A 50 4.24 0.48 -4.81
CA ALA A 50 4.72 1.15 -6.00
C ALA A 50 4.32 2.62 -6.09
N ALA A 51 3.06 2.93 -5.80
CA ALA A 51 2.54 4.30 -5.82
C ALA A 51 2.16 4.73 -4.40
N LYS A 52 3.16 5.12 -3.60
CA LYS A 52 2.96 5.61 -2.23
C LYS A 52 3.22 7.10 -2.13
N PHE A 53 2.13 7.84 -1.89
CA PHE A 53 2.12 9.29 -1.84
C PHE A 53 2.52 9.85 -0.47
N ALA A 54 3.07 11.06 -0.46
CA ALA A 54 3.38 11.86 0.71
C ALA A 54 2.10 12.46 1.32
N SER A 55 1.25 11.59 1.87
CA SER A 55 -0.12 11.94 2.28
C SER A 55 -0.23 12.40 3.74
N ALA A 56 -1.18 13.32 3.97
CA ALA A 56 -1.59 13.73 5.32
C ALA A 56 -2.45 12.67 6.05
N PHE A 57 -2.95 11.65 5.34
CA PHE A 57 -3.82 10.62 5.91
C PHE A 57 -3.09 9.59 6.79
N TYR A 58 -1.78 9.73 7.02
CA TYR A 58 -0.99 8.76 7.81
C TYR A 58 -0.91 9.06 9.32
N GLY A 59 -1.46 10.19 9.78
CA GLY A 59 -1.35 10.66 11.16
C GLY A 59 -1.57 9.56 12.22
N PRO A 60 -2.75 8.89 12.25
CA PRO A 60 -3.02 7.89 13.28
C PRO A 60 -2.12 6.64 13.20
N PHE A 61 -1.49 6.36 12.06
CA PHE A 61 -0.54 5.23 11.95
C PHE A 61 0.81 5.60 12.56
N ARG A 62 1.23 6.86 12.43
CA ARG A 62 2.49 7.34 13.01
C ARG A 62 2.47 7.23 14.53
N GLU A 63 1.33 7.52 15.15
CA GLU A 63 1.11 7.31 16.58
C GLU A 63 1.10 5.82 16.93
N ALA A 64 0.33 5.00 16.20
CA ALA A 64 0.23 3.57 16.48
C ALA A 64 1.55 2.79 16.31
N ALA A 65 2.41 3.22 15.39
CA ALA A 65 3.68 2.56 15.09
C ALA A 65 4.90 3.26 15.70
N ASP A 66 4.69 4.27 16.56
CA ASP A 66 5.74 5.14 17.13
C ASP A 66 6.78 5.59 16.09
N SER A 67 6.29 6.01 14.92
CA SER A 67 7.07 6.19 13.70
C SER A 67 6.96 7.60 13.10
N ALA A 68 6.60 8.57 13.95
CA ALA A 68 6.66 9.98 13.57
C ALA A 68 8.09 10.33 13.13
N PRO A 69 8.28 11.10 12.03
CA PRO A 69 9.61 11.54 11.64
C PRO A 69 10.26 12.32 12.78
N GLN A 70 11.45 11.91 13.22
CA GLN A 70 12.21 12.65 14.22
C GLN A 70 12.76 13.97 13.66
N PHE A 71 12.93 14.06 12.34
CA PHE A 71 13.36 15.27 11.63
C PHE A 71 12.72 15.32 10.22
N GLY A 72 12.33 16.52 9.77
CA GLY A 72 11.83 16.78 8.41
C GLY A 72 10.50 16.10 8.06
N ASP A 73 10.30 15.84 6.77
CA ASP A 73 9.16 15.10 6.23
C ASP A 73 9.62 13.96 5.30
N ARG A 74 8.67 13.24 4.71
CA ARG A 74 8.94 12.08 3.82
C ARG A 74 8.80 12.43 2.33
N ARG A 75 8.74 13.73 1.97
CA ARG A 75 8.47 14.18 0.59
C ARG A 75 9.64 13.96 -0.36
N SER A 76 10.85 13.71 0.15
CA SER A 76 12.01 13.43 -0.68
C SER A 76 11.99 12.05 -1.35
N TYR A 77 11.07 11.17 -0.95
CA TYR A 77 10.95 9.81 -1.50
C TYR A 77 9.50 9.33 -1.65
N GLN A 78 8.55 9.86 -0.87
CA GLN A 78 7.13 9.62 -1.15
C GLN A 78 6.64 10.59 -2.21
N MET A 79 5.80 10.09 -3.11
CA MET A 79 5.34 10.82 -4.28
C MET A 79 4.55 12.08 -3.91
N ASP A 80 4.66 13.13 -4.72
CA ASP A 80 3.80 14.30 -4.59
C ASP A 80 2.33 13.91 -4.88
N PRO A 81 1.38 14.17 -3.96
CA PRO A 81 -0.05 13.97 -4.20
C PRO A 81 -0.61 14.57 -5.49
N ALA A 82 0.04 15.59 -6.07
CA ALA A 82 -0.38 16.21 -7.32
C ALA A 82 -0.11 15.35 -8.57
N ASN A 83 0.73 14.32 -8.49
CA ASN A 83 1.28 13.64 -9.66
C ASN A 83 0.63 12.28 -9.94
N GLY A 84 -0.32 12.26 -10.89
CA GLY A 84 -0.92 10.99 -11.35
C GLY A 84 -0.08 10.22 -12.37
N ASP A 85 0.64 10.91 -13.25
CA ASP A 85 1.43 10.27 -14.32
C ASP A 85 2.72 9.63 -13.79
N GLU A 86 3.31 10.26 -12.78
CA GLU A 86 4.46 9.72 -12.07
C GLU A 86 4.14 8.36 -11.44
N ALA A 87 2.94 8.19 -10.86
CA ALA A 87 2.53 6.92 -10.25
C ALA A 87 2.51 5.78 -11.27
N LEU A 88 2.15 6.04 -12.52
CA LEU A 88 2.21 5.02 -13.57
C LEU A 88 3.65 4.69 -13.96
N ARG A 89 4.59 5.62 -13.87
CA ARG A 89 6.01 5.33 -14.13
C ARG A 89 6.61 4.49 -13.01
N GLU A 90 6.35 4.84 -11.75
CA GLU A 90 6.82 4.06 -10.59
C GLU A 90 6.28 2.62 -10.61
N VAL A 91 5.00 2.45 -10.93
CA VAL A 91 4.41 1.12 -11.08
C VAL A 91 5.05 0.33 -12.22
N GLU A 92 5.31 0.97 -13.36
CA GLU A 92 5.95 0.31 -14.50
C GLU A 92 7.38 -0.15 -14.17
N LEU A 93 8.15 0.68 -13.46
CA LEU A 93 9.49 0.34 -13.01
C LEU A 93 9.48 -0.87 -12.08
N ASP A 94 8.62 -0.87 -11.06
CA ASP A 94 8.52 -1.99 -10.11
C ASP A 94 8.13 -3.31 -10.78
N LEU A 95 7.24 -3.26 -11.76
CA LEU A 95 6.85 -4.44 -12.53
C LEU A 95 8.03 -4.97 -13.35
N GLN A 96 8.81 -4.08 -13.98
CA GLN A 96 10.04 -4.46 -14.69
C GLN A 96 11.11 -5.03 -13.74
N GLU A 97 11.13 -4.57 -12.50
CA GLU A 97 12.04 -5.03 -11.45
C GLU A 97 11.61 -6.37 -10.81
N GLY A 98 10.40 -6.87 -11.11
CA GLY A 98 9.91 -8.18 -10.67
C GLY A 98 8.91 -8.14 -9.50
N ALA A 99 8.15 -7.05 -9.34
CA ALA A 99 7.01 -7.04 -8.43
C ALA A 99 5.86 -7.92 -8.95
N ASP A 100 5.32 -8.79 -8.10
CA ASP A 100 4.19 -9.66 -8.43
C ASP A 100 2.83 -8.95 -8.25
N ILE A 101 2.78 -8.04 -7.28
CA ILE A 101 1.60 -7.24 -6.93
C ILE A 101 2.06 -5.80 -6.71
N VAL A 102 1.29 -4.84 -7.21
CA VAL A 102 1.56 -3.41 -7.00
C VAL A 102 0.47 -2.76 -6.16
N MET A 103 0.84 -1.80 -5.32
CA MET A 103 -0.07 -1.12 -4.41
C MET A 103 -0.10 0.40 -4.62
N VAL A 104 -1.31 0.96 -4.55
CA VAL A 104 -1.55 2.40 -4.37
C VAL A 104 -1.84 2.69 -2.90
N LYS A 105 -1.20 3.73 -2.36
CA LYS A 105 -1.38 4.16 -0.97
C LYS A 105 -1.28 5.69 -0.85
N PRO A 106 -2.26 6.38 -0.23
CA PRO A 106 -3.56 5.90 0.30
C PRO A 106 -4.55 5.39 -0.75
N ALA A 107 -5.73 4.91 -0.34
CA ALA A 107 -6.72 4.35 -1.27
C ALA A 107 -7.83 5.34 -1.63
N LEU A 108 -8.67 5.76 -0.67
CA LEU A 108 -9.87 6.57 -0.97
C LEU A 108 -9.59 7.87 -1.75
N PRO A 109 -8.57 8.68 -1.42
CA PRO A 109 -8.27 9.89 -2.20
C PRO A 109 -7.57 9.63 -3.54
N TYR A 110 -7.22 8.37 -3.86
CA TYR A 110 -6.44 7.98 -5.05
C TYR A 110 -7.11 6.85 -5.85
N LEU A 111 -8.45 6.78 -5.81
CA LEU A 111 -9.22 5.79 -6.59
C LEU A 111 -9.00 5.93 -8.10
N ASP A 112 -8.73 7.15 -8.56
CA ASP A 112 -8.36 7.44 -9.95
C ASP A 112 -7.01 6.78 -10.30
N ILE A 113 -6.02 6.81 -9.42
CA ILE A 113 -4.73 6.15 -9.62
C ILE A 113 -4.89 4.63 -9.63
N ILE A 114 -5.66 4.06 -8.69
CA ILE A 114 -5.97 2.63 -8.66
C ILE A 114 -6.57 2.18 -10.00
N ARG A 115 -7.53 2.96 -10.52
CA ARG A 115 -8.16 2.70 -11.81
C ARG A 115 -7.16 2.73 -12.96
N ARG A 116 -6.35 3.78 -13.06
CA ARG A 116 -5.36 3.93 -14.12
C ARG A 116 -4.32 2.81 -14.09
N VAL A 117 -3.87 2.41 -12.91
CA VAL A 117 -2.95 1.28 -12.73
C VAL A 117 -3.59 -0.03 -13.20
N LYS A 118 -4.83 -0.30 -12.78
CA LYS A 118 -5.53 -1.53 -13.18
C LYS A 118 -5.76 -1.59 -14.69
N GLU A 119 -6.19 -0.49 -15.30
CA GLU A 119 -6.46 -0.38 -16.74
C GLU A 119 -5.18 -0.50 -17.59
N LYS A 120 -4.06 0.11 -17.16
CA LYS A 120 -2.81 0.12 -17.93
C LYS A 120 -2.06 -1.20 -17.86
N PHE A 121 -1.94 -1.82 -16.69
CA PHE A 121 -1.00 -2.92 -16.46
C PHE A 121 -1.65 -4.31 -16.37
N ALA A 122 -2.96 -4.38 -16.11
CA ALA A 122 -3.70 -5.65 -15.99
C ALA A 122 -3.09 -6.68 -15.01
N VAL A 123 -2.32 -6.22 -14.02
CA VAL A 123 -1.74 -7.03 -12.94
C VAL A 123 -2.66 -7.06 -11.71
N PRO A 124 -2.37 -7.90 -10.69
CA PRO A 124 -3.00 -7.77 -9.38
C PRO A 124 -2.67 -6.42 -8.74
N VAL A 125 -3.70 -5.68 -8.35
CA VAL A 125 -3.58 -4.35 -7.72
C VAL A 125 -4.06 -4.43 -6.29
N ALA A 126 -3.21 -4.03 -5.36
CA ALA A 126 -3.57 -3.82 -3.96
C ALA A 126 -3.84 -2.33 -3.69
N ALA A 127 -4.69 -2.05 -2.72
CA ALA A 127 -4.95 -0.69 -2.25
C ALA A 127 -4.95 -0.66 -0.72
N TYR A 128 -4.35 0.38 -0.14
CA TYR A 128 -4.31 0.53 1.32
C TYR A 128 -5.33 1.58 1.77
N ASN A 129 -6.42 1.16 2.39
CA ASN A 129 -7.35 2.04 3.10
C ASN A 129 -6.74 2.43 4.44
N VAL A 130 -6.10 3.61 4.48
CA VAL A 130 -5.13 3.95 5.53
C VAL A 130 -5.76 4.40 6.84
N SER A 131 -4.91 4.67 7.83
CA SER A 131 -5.34 4.94 9.20
C SER A 131 -6.15 6.22 9.34
N GLY A 132 -5.84 7.27 8.58
CA GLY A 132 -6.64 8.49 8.52
C GLY A 132 -8.02 8.25 7.92
N GLU A 133 -8.10 7.45 6.85
CA GLU A 133 -9.39 7.07 6.23
C GLU A 133 -10.26 6.30 7.23
N PHE A 134 -9.67 5.34 7.96
CA PHE A 134 -10.33 4.61 9.04
C PHE A 134 -10.81 5.54 10.17
N ALA A 135 -9.91 6.39 10.68
CA ALA A 135 -10.20 7.28 11.81
C ALA A 135 -11.29 8.31 11.47
N MET A 136 -11.32 8.81 10.23
CA MET A 136 -12.37 9.72 9.77
C MET A 136 -13.76 9.10 9.87
N ILE A 137 -13.93 7.86 9.40
CA ILE A 137 -15.22 7.16 9.48
C ILE A 137 -15.59 6.88 10.94
N LYS A 138 -14.66 6.35 11.75
CA LYS A 138 -14.92 6.08 13.18
C LYS A 138 -15.26 7.34 13.97
N ALA A 139 -14.61 8.47 13.68
CA ALA A 139 -14.88 9.74 14.34
C ALA A 139 -16.29 10.26 13.98
N ALA A 140 -16.65 10.26 12.70
CA ALA A 140 -17.97 10.71 12.25
C ALA A 140 -19.10 9.79 12.75
N GLU A 141 -18.88 8.47 12.79
CA GLU A 141 -19.78 7.49 13.40
C GLU A 141 -20.01 7.80 14.89
N LYS A 142 -18.92 8.02 15.65
CA LYS A 142 -19.00 8.34 17.08
C LYS A 142 -19.78 9.63 17.37
N MET A 143 -19.74 10.59 16.44
CA MET A 143 -20.51 11.84 16.54
C MET A 143 -21.96 11.70 16.05
N GLY A 144 -22.35 10.53 15.55
CA GLY A 144 -23.70 10.28 15.02
C GLY A 144 -23.97 10.97 13.68
N TRP A 145 -22.93 11.40 12.95
CA TRP A 145 -23.09 12.11 11.68
C TRP A 145 -23.35 11.17 10.50
N ILE A 146 -22.85 9.94 10.60
CA ILE A 146 -22.97 8.92 9.56
C ILE A 146 -23.32 7.56 10.17
N ASP A 147 -23.92 6.70 9.36
CA ASP A 147 -23.98 5.26 9.60
C ASP A 147 -22.60 4.64 9.29
N GLY A 148 -21.82 4.40 10.34
CA GLY A 148 -20.44 3.92 10.23
C GLY A 148 -20.30 2.63 9.43
N PRO A 149 -21.00 1.53 9.78
CA PRO A 149 -20.96 0.28 9.02
C PRO A 149 -21.31 0.45 7.55
N ARG A 150 -22.35 1.24 7.23
CA ARG A 150 -22.74 1.47 5.84
C ARG A 150 -21.67 2.22 5.05
N VAL A 151 -21.14 3.32 5.60
CA VAL A 151 -20.10 4.13 4.94
C VAL A 151 -18.79 3.35 4.80
N MET A 152 -18.41 2.56 5.81
CA MET A 152 -17.27 1.65 5.75
C MET A 152 -17.39 0.68 4.56
N MET A 153 -18.52 -0.01 4.43
CA MET A 153 -18.72 -0.97 3.33
C MET A 153 -18.75 -0.27 1.96
N GLU A 154 -19.34 0.91 1.87
CA GLU A 154 -19.37 1.70 0.63
C GLU A 154 -17.97 2.19 0.20
N ALA A 155 -17.12 2.55 1.17
CA ALA A 155 -15.72 2.89 0.95
C ALA A 155 -14.94 1.68 0.37
N LEU A 156 -15.06 0.51 1.00
CA LEU A 156 -14.40 -0.71 0.53
C LEU A 156 -14.92 -1.13 -0.86
N LEU A 157 -16.22 -1.03 -1.10
CA LEU A 157 -16.82 -1.27 -2.41
C LEU A 157 -16.28 -0.31 -3.47
N SER A 158 -16.08 0.97 -3.13
CA SER A 158 -15.52 1.95 -4.05
C SER A 158 -14.06 1.64 -4.42
N ILE A 159 -13.27 1.13 -3.47
CA ILE A 159 -11.91 0.66 -3.72
C ILE A 159 -11.92 -0.57 -4.64
N LYS A 160 -12.82 -1.55 -4.40
CA LYS A 160 -13.00 -2.70 -5.31
C LYS A 160 -13.42 -2.24 -6.71
N ARG A 161 -14.39 -1.32 -6.82
CA ARG A 161 -14.89 -0.76 -8.09
C ARG A 161 -13.79 -0.05 -8.87
N ALA A 162 -12.87 0.63 -8.19
CA ALA A 162 -11.73 1.26 -8.82
C ALA A 162 -10.75 0.26 -9.45
N GLY A 163 -10.81 -1.03 -9.10
CA GLY A 163 -10.02 -2.08 -9.73
C GLY A 163 -9.05 -2.78 -8.78
N ALA A 164 -9.07 -2.48 -7.48
CA ALA A 164 -8.25 -3.19 -6.51
C ALA A 164 -8.72 -4.65 -6.35
N ASP A 165 -7.80 -5.59 -6.48
CA ASP A 165 -8.00 -7.01 -6.21
C ASP A 165 -7.88 -7.29 -4.71
N LEU A 166 -6.93 -6.63 -4.04
CA LEU A 166 -6.66 -6.75 -2.62
C LEU A 166 -6.87 -5.41 -1.90
N ILE A 167 -7.48 -5.44 -0.73
CA ILE A 167 -7.65 -4.24 0.11
C ILE A 167 -7.03 -4.49 1.47
N LEU A 168 -6.00 -3.71 1.80
CA LEU A 168 -5.47 -3.64 3.16
C LEU A 168 -6.28 -2.58 3.91
N THR A 169 -7.01 -3.01 4.93
CA THR A 169 -7.88 -2.12 5.71
C THR A 169 -7.93 -2.55 7.18
N TYR A 170 -7.99 -1.56 8.08
CA TYR A 170 -8.24 -1.78 9.49
C TYR A 170 -9.67 -2.26 9.78
N PHE A 171 -10.58 -2.09 8.82
CA PHE A 171 -11.95 -2.58 8.89
C PHE A 171 -12.12 -4.05 8.52
N ALA A 172 -11.05 -4.79 8.19
CA ALA A 172 -11.14 -6.13 7.61
C ALA A 172 -12.01 -7.08 8.46
N LYS A 173 -11.84 -7.07 9.78
CA LYS A 173 -12.63 -7.92 10.70
C LYS A 173 -14.09 -7.49 10.78
N ASP A 174 -14.37 -6.19 10.71
CA ASP A 174 -15.74 -5.67 10.76
C ASP A 174 -16.48 -5.95 9.45
N ALA A 175 -15.82 -5.72 8.31
CA ALA A 175 -16.35 -6.06 6.99
C ALA A 175 -16.62 -7.56 6.85
N ALA A 176 -15.70 -8.42 7.33
CA ALA A 176 -15.86 -9.88 7.28
C ALA A 176 -17.04 -10.42 8.12
N ARG A 177 -17.56 -9.65 9.08
CA ARG A 177 -18.75 -10.03 9.85
C ARG A 177 -20.06 -9.66 9.14
N LEU A 178 -20.00 -8.74 8.19
CA LEU A 178 -21.15 -8.24 7.43
C LEU A 178 -21.34 -8.99 6.11
N LEU A 179 -20.35 -9.77 5.69
CA LEU A 179 -20.35 -10.64 4.50
C LEU A 179 -20.61 -12.09 4.90
#